data_AF-A0A2N2D0V0-F1
#
_entry.id   AF-A0A2N2D0V0-F1
#
_cell.length_a   1.000
_cell.length_b   1.000
_cell.length_c   1.000
_cell.angle_alpha   90.00
_cell.angle_beta   90.00
_cell.angle_gamma   90.00
#
_symmetry.space_group_name_H-M   'P 1'
#
loop_
_entity.id
_entity.type
_entity.pdbx_description
1 polymer ?
#
loop_
_entity_poly.entity_id
_entity_poly.type
_entity_poly.pdbx_seq_one_letter_code
_entity_poly.pdbx_strand_id
1 'polypeptide(L)'
;ALWGNGYKTYAHLADIAALDLLKGMITEDSTKSGISKEYYDKVKEAYLTPVCLKKIDIGGGLIHGNAEDFKKDTSQKILLSHNALPLTDMQKEIGDNTSFGAVDVLISSQQDYSKRFIYQYLRTYFPDVPQYEINMLLNCPVTSFNPGAILVRKGEKNKYVFILLSGLMEFINHDMGINNKLTVGSMAGELSGLMDNEVSGTYRAVSYVKVLQVPCNIYVEFLKRNNIFDDFKNNIGERYYLQNTWLFGERVSCPQKSKLAQAMKMENYTAGEVLPTDENDGLFLLYEGEIAILSKNKIIEYLKPGGFFGEESIINNSATFFNAHVEKPSKVYRIPEYLIKDIPIVQWKLLEAFKRRKGAVDL
;
A
#
# COMPACT_ATOMS: atom_id res chain seq x y z
N ALA A 1 14.50 -16.68 -33.77
CA ALA A 1 13.63 -16.35 -32.63
C ALA A 1 13.19 -17.64 -31.95
N LEU A 2 13.25 -17.74 -30.63
CA LEU A 2 13.16 -19.02 -29.90
C LEU A 2 11.79 -19.32 -29.26
N TRP A 3 10.73 -18.55 -29.52
CA TRP A 3 9.37 -18.87 -29.06
C TRP A 3 8.29 -18.25 -29.98
N GLY A 4 7.33 -19.04 -30.46
CA GLY A 4 6.12 -18.56 -31.15
C GLY A 4 6.41 -17.71 -32.41
N ASN A 5 5.74 -16.55 -32.51
CA ASN A 5 5.78 -15.65 -33.66
C ASN A 5 7.00 -14.71 -33.72
N GLY A 6 8.02 -14.91 -32.90
CA GLY A 6 9.23 -14.06 -32.93
C GLY A 6 9.59 -13.43 -31.58
N TYR A 7 10.51 -12.47 -31.62
CA TYR A 7 10.84 -11.64 -30.45
C TYR A 7 9.68 -10.70 -30.12
N LYS A 8 9.51 -10.43 -28.82
CA LYS A 8 8.60 -9.40 -28.31
C LYS A 8 9.43 -8.23 -27.80
N THR A 9 9.00 -7.02 -28.10
CA THR A 9 9.73 -5.80 -27.74
C THR A 9 8.87 -4.91 -26.85
N TYR A 10 9.50 -4.38 -25.80
CA TYR A 10 8.92 -3.40 -24.89
C TYR A 10 9.80 -2.16 -24.88
N ALA A 11 9.21 -0.98 -25.07
CA ALA A 11 9.90 0.30 -24.93
C ALA A 11 9.29 1.09 -23.78
N HIS A 12 10.14 1.61 -22.89
CA HIS A 12 9.75 2.50 -21.81
C HIS A 12 10.44 3.84 -22.01
N LEU A 13 9.66 4.84 -22.44
CA LEU A 13 10.10 6.20 -22.68
C LEU A 13 9.71 7.06 -21.48
N ALA A 14 10.50 6.96 -20.40
CA ALA A 14 10.34 7.77 -19.19
C ALA A 14 11.17 9.06 -19.31
N ASP A 15 10.62 10.19 -18.84
CA ASP A 15 11.31 11.50 -18.81
C ASP A 15 11.90 11.93 -20.18
N ILE A 16 11.15 11.66 -21.25
CA ILE A 16 11.51 12.09 -22.60
C ILE A 16 11.16 13.56 -22.82
N ALA A 17 11.92 14.28 -23.66
CA ALA A 17 11.55 15.63 -24.07
C ALA A 17 10.57 15.59 -25.27
N ALA A 18 9.59 16.50 -25.29
CA ALA A 18 8.73 16.73 -26.46
C ALA A 18 9.56 17.14 -27.69
N LEU A 19 9.17 16.68 -28.88
CA LEU A 19 9.91 16.95 -30.11
C LEU A 19 9.95 18.44 -30.44
N ASP A 20 8.89 19.20 -30.18
CA ASP A 20 8.90 20.65 -30.40
C ASP A 20 9.90 21.38 -29.49
N LEU A 21 10.07 20.91 -28.25
CA LEU A 21 11.07 21.43 -27.32
C LEU A 21 12.48 21.13 -27.84
N LEU A 22 12.76 19.88 -28.22
CA LEU A 22 14.05 19.49 -28.80
C LEU A 22 14.35 20.24 -30.09
N LYS A 23 13.33 20.47 -30.93
CA LYS A 23 13.47 21.23 -32.18
C LYS A 23 13.88 22.67 -31.91
N GLY A 24 13.38 23.29 -30.83
CA GLY A 24 13.79 24.62 -30.38
C GLY A 24 15.23 24.70 -29.89
N MET A 25 15.86 23.57 -29.55
CA MET A 25 17.26 23.49 -29.11
C MET A 25 18.26 23.32 -30.26
N ILE A 26 17.79 23.23 -31.51
CA ILE A 26 18.67 23.03 -32.66
C ILE A 26 19.49 24.30 -32.93
N THR A 27 20.81 24.16 -33.02
CA THR A 27 21.70 25.26 -33.40
C THR A 27 22.89 24.78 -34.22
N GLU A 28 23.28 25.56 -35.21
CA GLU A 28 24.52 25.35 -36.00
C GLU A 28 25.72 26.11 -35.39
N ASP A 29 25.46 26.98 -34.40
CA ASP A 29 26.48 27.78 -33.74
C ASP A 29 27.16 26.97 -32.63
N SER A 30 28.38 26.50 -32.91
CA SER A 30 29.20 25.73 -31.97
C SER A 30 29.54 26.45 -30.66
N THR A 31 29.28 27.76 -30.56
CA THR A 31 29.50 28.54 -29.33
C THR A 31 28.28 28.62 -28.41
N LYS A 32 27.09 28.20 -28.90
CA LYS A 32 25.85 28.16 -28.12
C LYS A 32 25.55 26.76 -27.64
N SER A 33 24.90 26.66 -26.48
CA SER A 33 24.35 25.39 -26.02
C SER A 33 23.17 24.97 -26.89
N GLY A 34 23.20 23.76 -27.45
CA GLY A 34 22.14 23.22 -28.28
C GLY A 34 22.49 21.84 -28.85
N ILE A 35 21.63 21.34 -29.73
CA ILE A 35 21.80 20.04 -30.41
C ILE A 35 21.89 20.22 -31.92
N SER A 36 22.52 19.26 -32.61
CA SER A 36 22.53 19.25 -34.07
C SER A 36 21.20 18.75 -34.63
N LYS A 37 20.95 19.07 -35.91
CA LYS A 37 19.77 18.59 -36.62
C LYS A 37 19.77 17.06 -36.73
N GLU A 38 20.94 16.46 -36.95
CA GLU A 38 21.12 15.01 -37.04
C GLU A 38 20.82 14.31 -35.71
N TYR A 39 21.23 14.91 -34.58
CA TYR A 39 20.89 14.37 -33.26
C TYR A 39 19.38 14.40 -33.02
N TYR A 40 18.73 15.51 -33.33
CA TYR A 40 17.27 15.63 -33.25
C TYR A 40 16.56 14.55 -34.10
N ASP A 41 16.97 14.37 -35.35
CA ASP A 41 16.35 13.40 -36.25
C ASP A 41 16.57 11.96 -35.76
N LYS A 42 17.75 11.64 -35.21
CA LYS A 42 18.05 10.35 -34.59
C LYS A 42 17.17 10.08 -33.35
N VAL A 43 16.97 11.08 -32.49
CA VAL A 43 16.08 10.95 -31.31
C VAL A 43 14.64 10.71 -31.75
N LYS A 44 14.16 11.47 -32.75
CA LYS A 44 12.82 11.30 -33.31
C LYS A 44 12.61 9.91 -33.89
N GLU A 45 13.58 9.38 -34.64
CA GLU A 45 13.51 8.02 -35.19
C GLU A 45 13.49 6.96 -34.08
N ALA A 46 14.30 7.14 -33.04
CA ALA A 46 14.32 6.25 -31.88
C ALA A 46 12.96 6.25 -31.14
N TYR A 47 12.35 7.42 -30.93
CA TYR A 47 11.04 7.53 -30.31
C TYR A 47 9.97 6.76 -31.08
N LEU A 48 9.99 6.85 -32.42
CA LEU A 48 8.99 6.22 -33.30
C LEU A 48 9.31 4.77 -33.67
N THR A 49 10.37 4.17 -33.11
CA THR A 49 10.73 2.78 -33.37
C THR A 49 9.57 1.85 -32.96
N PRO A 50 8.97 1.07 -33.88
CA PRO A 50 7.80 0.27 -33.57
C PRO A 50 8.11 -0.89 -32.61
N VAL A 51 7.26 -1.09 -31.60
CA VAL A 51 7.40 -2.20 -30.63
C VAL A 51 6.07 -2.89 -30.33
N CYS A 52 6.11 -4.03 -29.64
CA CYS A 52 4.88 -4.72 -29.21
C CYS A 52 4.13 -3.92 -28.13
N LEU A 53 4.85 -3.29 -27.20
CA LEU A 53 4.28 -2.44 -26.16
C LEU A 53 5.18 -1.24 -25.91
N LYS A 54 4.62 -0.04 -26.07
CA LYS A 54 5.32 1.22 -25.80
C LYS A 54 4.64 1.95 -24.66
N LYS A 55 5.40 2.27 -23.61
CA LYS A 55 4.94 3.14 -22.53
C LYS A 55 5.64 4.49 -22.65
N ILE A 56 4.85 5.55 -22.66
CA ILE A 56 5.29 6.92 -22.96
C ILE A 56 4.93 7.83 -21.79
N ASP A 57 5.90 8.59 -21.32
CA ASP A 57 5.68 9.71 -20.42
C ASP A 57 5.18 10.94 -21.21
N ILE A 58 3.97 11.40 -20.86
CA ILE A 58 3.30 12.53 -21.50
C ILE A 58 2.97 13.66 -20.51
N GLY A 59 3.70 13.76 -19.41
CA GLY A 59 3.45 14.76 -18.36
C GLY A 59 3.60 16.22 -18.80
N GLY A 60 4.06 16.48 -20.03
CA GLY A 60 4.34 17.81 -20.57
C GLY A 60 5.46 18.58 -19.86
N GLY A 61 5.52 19.90 -20.08
CA GLY A 61 6.56 20.75 -19.49
C GLY A 61 7.94 20.53 -20.10
N LEU A 62 8.99 20.76 -19.31
CA LEU A 62 10.39 20.72 -19.80
C LEU A 62 11.02 19.33 -19.78
N ILE A 63 10.45 18.40 -19.01
CA ILE A 63 11.08 17.10 -18.68
C ILE A 63 10.22 15.89 -19.08
N HIS A 64 9.05 16.11 -19.65
CA HIS A 64 8.17 15.04 -20.12
C HIS A 64 7.75 15.25 -21.59
N GLY A 65 7.31 14.16 -22.21
CA GLY A 65 7.01 14.11 -23.63
C GLY A 65 5.65 14.70 -23.97
N ASN A 66 5.34 14.68 -25.27
CA ASN A 66 4.01 14.97 -25.79
C ASN A 66 3.46 13.72 -26.50
N ALA A 67 2.22 13.34 -26.21
CA ALA A 67 1.55 12.24 -26.88
C ALA A 67 1.50 12.44 -28.40
N GLU A 68 1.28 13.67 -28.87
CA GLU A 68 1.12 14.00 -30.28
C GLU A 68 2.34 13.69 -31.15
N ASP A 69 3.53 13.67 -30.53
CA ASP A 69 4.77 13.26 -31.19
C ASP A 69 4.70 11.83 -31.74
N PHE A 70 3.81 11.01 -31.17
CA PHE A 70 3.61 9.60 -31.49
C PHE A 70 2.37 9.33 -32.33
N LYS A 71 1.70 10.35 -32.89
CA LYS A 71 0.50 10.18 -33.73
C LYS A 71 0.70 9.26 -34.94
N LYS A 72 1.94 9.14 -35.42
CA LYS A 72 2.33 8.27 -36.55
C LYS A 72 3.06 6.99 -36.10
N ASP A 73 3.09 6.72 -34.81
CA ASP A 73 3.72 5.52 -34.26
C ASP A 73 2.91 4.28 -34.66
N THR A 74 3.61 3.19 -34.97
CA THR A 74 3.01 1.93 -35.46
C THR A 74 3.19 0.77 -34.48
N SER A 75 3.51 1.08 -33.22
CA SER A 75 3.56 0.09 -32.14
C SER A 75 2.19 -0.56 -31.94
N GLN A 76 2.18 -1.85 -31.55
CA GLN A 76 0.94 -2.63 -31.43
C GLN A 76 0.05 -2.12 -30.29
N LYS A 77 0.65 -1.61 -29.22
CA LYS A 77 -0.04 -1.01 -28.08
C LYS A 77 0.79 0.14 -27.51
N ILE A 78 0.12 1.27 -27.26
CA ILE A 78 0.72 2.47 -26.69
C ILE A 78 0.02 2.79 -25.38
N LEU A 79 0.81 2.96 -24.31
CA LEU A 79 0.35 3.36 -22.99
C LEU A 79 0.87 4.74 -22.66
N LEU A 80 -0.05 5.67 -22.43
CA LEU A 80 0.25 7.04 -22.03
C LEU A 80 0.27 7.12 -20.50
N SER A 81 1.35 7.68 -19.95
CA SER A 81 1.64 7.67 -18.53
C SER A 81 2.10 9.04 -18.02
N HIS A 82 2.18 9.16 -16.69
CA HIS A 82 2.66 10.35 -15.99
C HIS A 82 1.82 11.62 -16.20
N ASN A 83 0.50 11.43 -16.39
CA ASN A 83 -0.47 12.52 -16.39
C ASN A 83 -1.30 12.48 -15.10
N ALA A 84 -1.42 13.61 -14.41
CA ALA A 84 -2.30 13.74 -13.24
C ALA A 84 -3.78 13.88 -13.64
N LEU A 85 -4.04 14.30 -14.88
CA LEU A 85 -5.37 14.54 -15.43
C LEU A 85 -5.80 13.38 -16.35
N PRO A 86 -7.12 13.22 -16.56
CA PRO A 86 -7.63 12.35 -17.61
C PRO A 86 -7.07 12.71 -18.99
N LEU A 87 -6.88 11.71 -19.83
CA LEU A 87 -6.44 11.93 -21.21
C LEU A 87 -7.45 12.77 -21.99
N THR A 88 -6.95 13.67 -22.84
CA THR A 88 -7.79 14.38 -23.83
C THR A 88 -8.22 13.42 -24.94
N ASP A 89 -9.24 13.78 -25.72
CA ASP A 89 -9.72 12.90 -26.80
C ASP A 89 -8.65 12.68 -27.87
N MET A 90 -7.84 13.70 -28.16
CA MET A 90 -6.70 13.57 -29.07
C MET A 90 -5.62 12.63 -28.52
N GLN A 91 -5.37 12.62 -27.21
CA GLN A 91 -4.44 11.68 -26.59
C GLN A 91 -4.96 10.24 -26.65
N LYS A 92 -6.27 10.04 -26.42
CA LYS A 92 -6.91 8.72 -26.51
C LYS A 92 -6.85 8.12 -27.91
N GLU A 93 -6.85 8.93 -28.97
CA GLU A 93 -6.63 8.44 -30.34
C GLU A 93 -5.23 7.84 -30.55
N ILE A 94 -4.26 8.22 -29.72
CA ILE A 94 -2.85 7.80 -29.85
C ILE A 94 -2.54 6.61 -28.97
N GLY A 95 -3.09 6.56 -27.75
CA GLY A 95 -2.86 5.46 -26.83
C GLY A 95 -3.77 5.48 -25.61
N ASP A 96 -3.71 4.39 -24.86
CA ASP A 96 -4.55 4.19 -23.69
C ASP A 96 -3.86 4.66 -22.40
N ASN A 97 -4.66 5.05 -21.40
CA ASN A 97 -4.20 5.03 -20.02
C ASN A 97 -4.46 3.64 -19.42
N THR A 98 -3.68 3.27 -18.41
CA THR A 98 -3.89 2.00 -17.68
C THR A 98 -4.28 2.26 -16.23
N SER A 99 -5.06 1.35 -15.68
CA SER A 99 -5.34 1.34 -14.26
C SER A 99 -4.20 0.67 -13.49
N PHE A 100 -3.98 1.09 -12.25
CA PHE A 100 -3.02 0.44 -11.36
C PHE A 100 -3.31 -1.06 -11.25
N GLY A 101 -2.27 -1.89 -11.42
CA GLY A 101 -2.38 -3.36 -11.38
C GLY A 101 -2.83 -4.02 -12.69
N ALA A 102 -3.03 -3.25 -13.77
CA ALA A 102 -3.19 -3.82 -15.11
C ALA A 102 -1.93 -4.59 -15.55
N VAL A 103 -2.12 -5.69 -16.29
CA VAL A 103 -1.04 -6.58 -16.73
C VAL A 103 -1.17 -6.83 -18.23
N ASP A 104 -0.09 -6.57 -18.96
CA ASP A 104 0.06 -6.91 -20.38
C ASP A 104 1.00 -8.11 -20.53
N VAL A 105 0.46 -9.24 -21.00
CA VAL A 105 1.24 -10.48 -21.20
C VAL A 105 1.83 -10.48 -22.61
N LEU A 106 3.12 -10.14 -22.72
CA LEU A 106 3.82 -10.14 -24.03
C LEU A 106 4.21 -11.56 -24.48
N ILE A 107 4.65 -12.39 -23.54
CA ILE A 107 5.05 -13.77 -23.76
C ILE A 107 4.26 -14.64 -22.79
N SER A 108 3.34 -15.44 -23.33
CA SER A 108 2.58 -16.40 -22.54
C SER A 108 3.49 -17.54 -22.09
N SER A 109 3.44 -17.85 -20.79
CA SER A 109 4.12 -19.00 -20.22
C SER A 109 3.12 -20.09 -19.91
N GLN A 110 3.53 -21.35 -20.14
CA GLN A 110 2.78 -22.52 -19.65
C GLN A 110 2.94 -22.69 -18.14
N GLN A 111 4.06 -22.20 -17.57
CA GLN A 111 4.25 -22.17 -16.13
C GLN A 111 3.56 -20.95 -15.54
N ASP A 112 2.72 -21.18 -14.54
CA ASP A 112 2.12 -20.12 -13.74
C ASP A 112 3.13 -19.56 -12.74
N TYR A 113 3.86 -18.53 -13.18
CA TYR A 113 4.82 -17.81 -12.33
C TYR A 113 4.15 -17.15 -11.11
N SER A 114 2.83 -16.91 -11.14
CA SER A 114 2.14 -16.31 -10.00
C SER A 114 2.22 -17.19 -8.76
N LYS A 115 2.25 -18.52 -8.91
CA LYS A 115 2.43 -19.46 -7.78
C LYS A 115 3.73 -19.25 -7.01
N ARG A 116 4.83 -18.91 -7.70
CA ARG A 116 6.11 -18.62 -7.04
C ARG A 116 6.02 -17.36 -6.17
N PHE A 117 5.38 -16.31 -6.69
CA PHE A 117 5.16 -15.08 -5.92
C PHE A 117 4.21 -15.31 -4.74
N ILE A 118 3.10 -16.02 -4.95
CA ILE A 118 2.16 -16.40 -3.89
C ILE A 118 2.87 -17.21 -2.80
N TYR A 119 3.73 -18.16 -3.19
CA TYR A 119 4.52 -18.94 -2.25
C TYR A 119 5.41 -18.05 -1.38
N GLN A 120 6.14 -17.11 -1.99
CA GLN A 120 6.98 -16.17 -1.28
C GLN A 120 6.17 -15.31 -0.29
N TYR A 121 4.99 -14.84 -0.69
CA TYR A 121 4.09 -14.12 0.21
C TYR A 121 3.65 -14.98 1.39
N LEU A 122 3.14 -16.18 1.13
CA LEU A 122 2.68 -17.11 2.18
C LEU A 122 3.80 -17.50 3.14
N ARG A 123 5.05 -17.63 2.66
CA ARG A 123 6.22 -17.88 3.50
C ARG A 123 6.57 -16.71 4.41
N THR A 124 6.28 -15.47 4.01
CA THR A 124 6.41 -14.31 4.90
C THR A 124 5.36 -14.32 6.01
N TYR A 125 4.17 -14.85 5.74
CA TYR A 125 3.11 -15.03 6.74
C TYR A 125 3.39 -16.16 7.72
N PHE A 126 3.91 -17.26 7.19
CA PHE A 126 4.05 -18.53 7.89
C PHE A 126 5.50 -19.04 7.73
N PRO A 127 6.48 -18.34 8.33
CA PRO A 127 7.90 -18.64 8.12
C PRO A 127 8.29 -20.03 8.63
N ASP A 128 7.66 -20.51 9.69
CA ASP A 128 8.00 -21.79 10.33
C ASP A 128 7.15 -22.96 9.81
N VAL A 129 6.15 -22.69 8.96
CA VAL A 129 5.25 -23.71 8.42
C VAL A 129 5.92 -24.52 7.32
N PRO A 130 5.91 -25.87 7.37
CA PRO A 130 6.50 -26.70 6.33
C PRO A 130 5.97 -26.39 4.92
N GLN A 131 6.85 -26.49 3.92
CA GLN A 131 6.50 -26.15 2.54
C GLN A 131 5.27 -26.90 2.00
N TYR A 132 5.08 -28.17 2.39
CA TYR A 132 3.94 -28.96 1.92
C TYR A 132 2.60 -28.46 2.48
N GLU A 133 2.58 -27.85 3.67
CA GLU A 133 1.39 -27.20 4.22
C GLU A 133 1.09 -25.88 3.48
N ILE A 134 2.13 -25.10 3.14
CA ILE A 134 1.95 -23.90 2.30
C ILE A 134 1.38 -24.25 0.92
N ASN A 135 1.82 -25.38 0.35
CA ASN A 135 1.32 -25.86 -0.93
C ASN A 135 -0.19 -26.14 -0.91
N MET A 136 -0.78 -26.46 0.26
CA MET A 136 -2.23 -26.60 0.40
C MET A 136 -2.95 -25.29 0.05
N LEU A 137 -2.44 -24.15 0.52
CA LEU A 137 -2.99 -22.84 0.19
C LEU A 137 -2.73 -22.47 -1.28
N LEU A 138 -1.58 -22.84 -1.85
CA LEU A 138 -1.26 -22.59 -3.27
C LEU A 138 -2.18 -23.29 -4.27
N ASN A 139 -2.88 -24.33 -3.83
CA ASN A 139 -3.87 -25.02 -4.66
C ASN A 139 -5.23 -24.29 -4.71
N CYS A 140 -5.41 -23.23 -3.93
CA CYS A 140 -6.61 -22.40 -3.97
C CYS A 140 -6.66 -21.55 -5.26
N PRO A 141 -7.86 -21.23 -5.76
CA PRO A 141 -8.02 -20.48 -7.00
C PRO A 141 -7.47 -19.06 -6.88
N VAL A 142 -6.85 -18.59 -7.96
CA VAL A 142 -6.47 -17.19 -8.13
C VAL A 142 -7.55 -16.51 -8.97
N THR A 143 -8.23 -15.53 -8.39
CA THR A 143 -9.35 -14.81 -9.02
C THR A 143 -9.04 -13.34 -9.18
N SER A 144 -9.71 -12.70 -10.14
CA SER A 144 -9.57 -11.27 -10.42
C SER A 144 -10.87 -10.54 -10.22
N PHE A 145 -10.79 -9.30 -9.74
CA PHE A 145 -11.94 -8.40 -9.54
C PHE A 145 -11.68 -7.05 -10.20
N ASN A 146 -12.72 -6.50 -10.81
CA ASN A 146 -12.69 -5.17 -11.42
C ASN A 146 -12.73 -4.06 -10.35
N PRO A 147 -12.25 -2.84 -10.67
CA PRO A 147 -12.44 -1.68 -9.82
C PRO A 147 -13.91 -1.52 -9.39
N GLY A 148 -14.11 -1.22 -8.11
CA GLY A 148 -15.43 -1.04 -7.49
C GLY A 148 -16.10 -2.32 -7.01
N ALA A 149 -15.62 -3.51 -7.38
CA ALA A 149 -16.18 -4.78 -6.92
C ALA A 149 -16.05 -4.95 -5.40
N ILE A 150 -17.10 -5.46 -4.76
CA ILE A 150 -17.09 -5.79 -3.33
C ILE A 150 -16.68 -7.25 -3.20
N LEU A 151 -15.58 -7.51 -2.48
CA LEU A 151 -15.09 -8.86 -2.23
C LEU A 151 -15.73 -9.46 -0.97
N VAL A 152 -15.93 -8.62 0.04
CA VAL A 152 -16.54 -8.99 1.31
C VAL A 152 -17.41 -7.81 1.77
N ARG A 153 -18.68 -8.06 2.06
CA ARG A 153 -19.62 -7.02 2.48
C ARG A 153 -19.79 -7.00 4.00
N LYS A 154 -19.91 -5.81 4.58
CA LYS A 154 -20.29 -5.64 5.99
C LYS A 154 -21.60 -6.39 6.31
N GLY A 155 -21.63 -7.07 7.44
CA GLY A 155 -22.80 -7.83 7.90
C GLY A 155 -22.97 -9.22 7.25
N GLU A 156 -22.10 -9.61 6.32
CA GLU A 156 -22.15 -10.96 5.74
C GLU A 156 -21.19 -11.89 6.48
N LYS A 157 -21.60 -13.17 6.62
CA LYS A 157 -20.69 -14.25 6.99
C LYS A 157 -19.72 -14.51 5.85
N ASN A 158 -18.43 -14.40 6.16
CA ASN A 158 -17.41 -14.52 5.14
C ASN A 158 -17.10 -15.99 4.80
N LYS A 159 -17.14 -16.32 3.51
CA LYS A 159 -16.84 -17.67 3.00
C LYS A 159 -15.38 -17.85 2.56
N TYR A 160 -14.68 -16.75 2.29
CA TYR A 160 -13.33 -16.80 1.72
C TYR A 160 -12.41 -15.77 2.37
N VAL A 161 -11.19 -16.20 2.69
CA VAL A 161 -10.07 -15.29 2.96
C VAL A 161 -9.41 -14.96 1.63
N PHE A 162 -9.29 -13.67 1.31
CA PHE A 162 -8.65 -13.21 0.09
C PHE A 162 -7.27 -12.66 0.40
N ILE A 163 -6.22 -13.17 -0.25
CA ILE A 163 -4.86 -12.63 -0.14
C ILE A 163 -4.58 -11.81 -1.39
N LEU A 164 -4.33 -10.51 -1.24
CA LEU A 164 -4.09 -9.59 -2.34
C LEU A 164 -2.73 -9.87 -3.01
N LEU A 165 -2.74 -10.20 -4.30
CA LEU A 165 -1.55 -10.52 -5.09
C LEU A 165 -1.13 -9.39 -6.02
N SER A 166 -2.09 -8.62 -6.53
CA SER A 166 -1.86 -7.42 -7.33
C SER A 166 -3.03 -6.44 -7.20
N GLY A 167 -2.77 -5.17 -7.43
CA GLY A 167 -3.77 -4.10 -7.37
C GLY A 167 -3.93 -3.49 -5.97
N LEU A 168 -5.00 -2.70 -5.79
CA LEU A 168 -5.30 -1.96 -4.58
C LEU A 168 -6.74 -2.25 -4.13
N MET A 169 -6.92 -2.54 -2.84
CA MET A 169 -8.23 -2.66 -2.20
C MET A 169 -8.40 -1.58 -1.11
N GLU A 170 -9.61 -1.41 -0.63
CA GLU A 170 -9.94 -0.61 0.54
C GLU A 170 -10.81 -1.41 1.50
N PHE A 171 -10.60 -1.19 2.80
CA PHE A 171 -11.49 -1.63 3.87
C PHE A 171 -12.25 -0.42 4.41
N ILE A 172 -13.58 -0.48 4.41
CA ILE A 172 -14.45 0.63 4.79
C ILE A 172 -15.31 0.20 5.99
N ASN A 173 -15.24 0.97 7.07
CA ASN A 173 -16.19 0.87 8.18
C ASN A 173 -16.74 2.27 8.49
N HIS A 174 -17.91 2.57 7.93
CA HIS A 174 -18.53 3.89 7.99
C HIS A 174 -18.82 4.34 9.43
N ASP A 175 -19.38 3.45 10.27
CA ASP A 175 -19.78 3.75 11.65
C ASP A 175 -18.58 4.19 12.50
N MET A 176 -17.37 3.72 12.16
CA MET A 176 -16.12 4.07 12.83
C MET A 176 -15.31 5.14 12.06
N GLY A 177 -15.81 5.64 10.92
CA GLY A 177 -15.10 6.62 10.09
C GLY A 177 -13.83 6.08 9.43
N ILE A 178 -13.71 4.77 9.25
CA ILE A 178 -12.49 4.11 8.76
C ILE A 178 -12.56 3.88 7.26
N ASN A 179 -11.51 4.28 6.54
CA ASN A 179 -11.24 3.90 5.16
C ASN A 179 -9.75 3.60 5.01
N ASN A 180 -9.40 2.31 5.00
CA ASN A 180 -8.02 1.86 4.96
C ASN A 180 -7.64 1.31 3.60
N LYS A 181 -6.55 1.81 3.00
CA LYS A 181 -6.01 1.22 1.76
C LYS A 181 -5.17 -0.03 2.03
N LEU A 182 -5.46 -1.09 1.29
CA LEU A 182 -4.84 -2.41 1.37
C LEU A 182 -4.06 -2.71 0.09
N THR A 183 -2.79 -3.08 0.23
CA THR A 183 -1.84 -3.32 -0.87
C THR A 183 -1.49 -4.79 -0.98
N VAL A 184 -0.72 -5.14 -2.01
CA VAL A 184 -0.21 -6.51 -2.21
C VAL A 184 0.35 -7.08 -0.91
N GLY A 185 -0.04 -8.32 -0.63
CA GLY A 185 0.20 -9.03 0.62
C GLY A 185 -0.98 -8.97 1.58
N SER A 186 -1.77 -7.89 1.64
CA SER A 186 -2.87 -7.76 2.60
C SER A 186 -3.92 -8.88 2.47
N MET A 187 -4.47 -9.31 3.60
CA MET A 187 -5.59 -10.25 3.65
C MET A 187 -6.92 -9.51 3.86
N ALA A 188 -7.97 -9.97 3.20
CA ALA A 188 -9.33 -9.48 3.35
C ALA A 188 -10.24 -10.60 3.87
N GLY A 189 -11.04 -10.27 4.88
CA GLY A 189 -12.01 -11.18 5.49
C GLY A 189 -11.41 -12.29 6.38
N GLU A 190 -10.12 -12.22 6.68
CA GLU A 190 -9.42 -13.20 7.50
C GLU A 190 -10.01 -13.33 8.92
N LEU A 191 -10.13 -12.20 9.65
CA LEU A 191 -10.66 -12.19 11.02
C LEU A 191 -12.09 -12.73 11.11
N SER A 192 -12.97 -12.32 10.19
CA SER A 192 -14.36 -12.79 10.18
C SER A 192 -14.46 -14.25 9.76
N GLY A 193 -13.62 -14.69 8.81
CA GLY A 193 -13.55 -16.08 8.38
C GLY A 193 -13.08 -17.03 9.47
N LEU A 194 -12.17 -16.58 10.35
CA LEU A 194 -11.70 -17.36 11.49
C LEU A 194 -12.73 -17.48 12.61
N MET A 195 -13.50 -16.42 12.86
CA MET A 195 -14.45 -16.35 13.96
C MET A 195 -15.84 -16.89 13.63
N ASP A 196 -16.09 -17.22 12.36
CA ASP A 196 -17.44 -17.49 11.83
C ASP A 196 -18.45 -16.38 12.18
N ASN A 197 -17.94 -15.14 12.23
CA ASN A 197 -18.70 -13.93 12.54
C ASN A 197 -18.93 -13.09 11.28
N GLU A 198 -19.90 -12.18 11.38
CA GLU A 198 -20.13 -11.18 10.35
C GLU A 198 -18.96 -10.21 10.24
N VAL A 199 -18.71 -9.72 9.03
CA VAL A 199 -17.61 -8.79 8.78
C VAL A 199 -18.02 -7.39 9.26
N SER A 200 -17.16 -6.73 10.03
CA SER A 200 -17.42 -5.39 10.59
C SER A 200 -17.40 -4.25 9.58
N GLY A 201 -16.82 -4.49 8.40
CA GLY A 201 -16.70 -3.51 7.32
C GLY A 201 -16.69 -4.17 5.95
N THR A 202 -16.65 -3.33 4.91
CA THR A 202 -16.69 -3.77 3.51
C THR A 202 -15.31 -3.71 2.90
N TYR A 203 -14.88 -4.79 2.25
CA TYR A 203 -13.66 -4.83 1.44
C TYR A 203 -14.03 -4.64 -0.03
N ARG A 204 -13.43 -3.64 -0.68
CA ARG A 204 -13.76 -3.22 -2.03
C ARG A 204 -12.49 -3.05 -2.87
N ALA A 205 -12.55 -3.46 -4.13
CA ALA A 205 -11.47 -3.23 -5.09
C ALA A 205 -11.42 -1.74 -5.48
N VAL A 206 -10.26 -1.10 -5.32
CA VAL A 206 -10.02 0.28 -5.79
C VAL A 206 -9.51 0.26 -7.23
N SER A 207 -8.68 -0.73 -7.58
CA SER A 207 -8.18 -0.96 -8.93
C SER A 207 -8.55 -2.37 -9.42
N TYR A 208 -8.03 -2.78 -10.57
CA TYR A 208 -8.08 -4.20 -10.94
C TYR A 208 -7.22 -4.99 -9.95
N VAL A 209 -7.82 -5.96 -9.26
CA VAL A 209 -7.15 -6.74 -8.22
C VAL A 209 -7.10 -8.21 -8.58
N LYS A 210 -5.97 -8.86 -8.28
CA LYS A 210 -5.81 -10.31 -8.34
C LYS A 210 -5.61 -10.82 -6.93
N VAL A 211 -6.33 -11.86 -6.53
CA VAL A 211 -6.29 -12.40 -5.17
C VAL A 211 -6.17 -13.92 -5.18
N LEU A 212 -5.49 -14.49 -4.19
CA LEU A 212 -5.65 -15.89 -3.84
C LEU A 212 -6.92 -16.00 -3.00
N GLN A 213 -7.90 -16.76 -3.48
CA GLN A 213 -9.18 -16.96 -2.80
C GLN A 213 -9.16 -18.28 -2.03
N VAL A 214 -8.94 -18.20 -0.73
CA VAL A 214 -8.84 -19.37 0.16
C VAL A 214 -10.19 -19.57 0.87
N PRO A 215 -10.86 -20.72 0.73
CA PRO A 215 -12.05 -21.03 1.52
C PRO A 215 -11.75 -20.96 3.03
N CYS A 216 -12.65 -20.34 3.81
CA CYS A 216 -12.41 -20.15 5.26
C CYS A 216 -12.15 -21.47 5.99
N ASN A 217 -12.85 -22.55 5.64
CA ASN A 217 -12.62 -23.88 6.22
C ASN A 217 -11.21 -24.42 5.94
N ILE A 218 -10.68 -24.23 4.72
CA ILE A 218 -9.31 -24.62 4.37
C ILE A 218 -8.29 -23.77 5.13
N TYR A 219 -8.55 -22.47 5.26
CA TYR A 219 -7.67 -21.57 6.02
C TYR A 219 -7.64 -21.92 7.51
N VAL A 220 -8.80 -22.19 8.12
CA VAL A 220 -8.90 -22.62 9.52
C VAL A 220 -8.17 -23.95 9.73
N GLU A 221 -8.37 -24.92 8.83
CA GLU A 221 -7.68 -26.22 8.91
C GLU A 221 -6.16 -26.09 8.77
N PHE A 222 -5.70 -25.24 7.84
CA PHE A 222 -4.29 -24.89 7.69
C PHE A 222 -3.71 -24.36 9.01
N LEU A 223 -4.37 -23.42 9.67
CA LEU A 223 -3.87 -22.88 10.94
C LEU A 223 -3.84 -23.92 12.06
N LYS A 224 -4.84 -24.80 12.13
CA LYS A 224 -4.91 -25.87 13.14
C LYS A 224 -3.79 -26.88 12.98
N ARG A 225 -3.57 -27.38 11.76
CA ARG A 225 -2.50 -28.36 11.45
C ARG A 225 -1.10 -27.86 11.80
N ASN A 226 -0.93 -26.55 11.81
CA ASN A 226 0.35 -25.90 12.06
C ASN A 226 0.48 -25.33 13.49
N ASN A 227 -0.48 -25.59 14.39
CA ASN A 227 -0.53 -25.06 15.76
C ASN A 227 -0.54 -23.53 15.84
N ILE A 228 -1.04 -22.85 14.80
CA ILE A 228 -1.09 -21.39 14.71
C ILE A 228 -2.47 -20.86 15.14
N PHE A 229 -3.50 -21.71 15.06
CA PHE A 229 -4.89 -21.30 15.29
C PHE A 229 -5.13 -20.67 16.66
N ASP A 230 -4.56 -21.24 17.71
CA ASP A 230 -4.77 -20.74 19.08
C ASP A 230 -4.05 -19.40 19.30
N ASP A 231 -2.83 -19.22 18.78
CA ASP A 231 -2.11 -17.95 18.82
C ASP A 231 -2.88 -16.82 18.12
N PHE A 232 -3.53 -17.16 17.00
CA PHE A 232 -4.39 -16.23 16.28
C PHE A 232 -5.65 -15.87 17.07
N LYS A 233 -6.25 -16.85 17.75
CA LYS A 233 -7.46 -16.65 18.55
C LYS A 233 -7.17 -15.84 19.81
N ASN A 234 -6.03 -16.07 20.45
CA ASN A 234 -5.65 -15.41 21.70
C ASN A 234 -5.42 -13.90 21.55
N ASN A 235 -5.01 -13.44 20.38
CA ASN A 235 -4.70 -12.01 20.12
C ASN A 235 -5.72 -11.36 19.17
N ILE A 236 -6.92 -11.91 19.07
CA ILE A 236 -7.86 -11.47 18.03
C ILE A 236 -8.41 -10.07 18.29
N GLY A 237 -8.58 -9.69 19.55
CA GLY A 237 -9.04 -8.35 19.94
C GLY A 237 -8.05 -7.27 19.52
N GLU A 238 -6.77 -7.51 19.77
CA GLU A 238 -5.65 -6.63 19.42
C GLU A 238 -5.52 -6.48 17.90
N ARG A 239 -5.65 -7.58 17.15
CA ARG A 239 -5.62 -7.56 15.68
C ARG A 239 -6.80 -6.79 15.10
N TYR A 240 -7.99 -7.03 15.65
CA TYR A 240 -9.19 -6.28 15.28
C TYR A 240 -9.00 -4.79 15.57
N TYR A 241 -8.47 -4.44 16.74
CA TYR A 241 -8.18 -3.07 17.10
C TYR A 241 -7.19 -2.42 16.14
N LEU A 242 -6.01 -3.02 15.90
CA LEU A 242 -5.01 -2.51 14.96
C LEU A 242 -5.58 -2.28 13.56
N GLN A 243 -6.39 -3.22 13.06
CA GLN A 243 -7.06 -3.08 11.77
C GLN A 243 -7.97 -1.85 11.70
N ASN A 244 -8.60 -1.50 12.82
CA ASN A 244 -9.52 -0.38 12.91
C ASN A 244 -8.85 0.94 13.35
N THR A 245 -7.51 1.02 13.37
CA THR A 245 -6.79 2.27 13.61
C THR A 245 -6.36 2.93 12.30
N TRP A 246 -6.27 4.26 12.29
CA TRP A 246 -5.66 5.00 11.15
C TRP A 246 -4.18 4.64 10.97
N LEU A 247 -3.45 4.43 12.07
CA LEU A 247 -2.01 4.24 12.04
C LEU A 247 -1.61 2.87 11.46
N PHE A 248 -2.23 1.78 11.93
CA PHE A 248 -1.86 0.40 11.54
C PHE A 248 -2.86 -0.26 10.59
N GLY A 249 -4.03 0.36 10.36
CA GLY A 249 -5.06 -0.19 9.50
C GLY A 249 -4.65 -0.29 8.03
N GLU A 250 -3.81 0.64 7.57
CA GLU A 250 -3.36 0.74 6.18
C GLU A 250 -1.95 0.21 5.96
N ARG A 251 -1.72 -0.50 4.85
CA ARG A 251 -0.39 -0.87 4.32
C ARG A 251 0.56 -1.57 5.30
N VAL A 252 0.09 -2.04 6.46
CA VAL A 252 0.81 -2.96 7.33
C VAL A 252 0.43 -4.38 6.95
N SER A 253 1.43 -5.19 6.60
CA SER A 253 1.21 -6.59 6.23
C SER A 253 0.64 -7.38 7.41
N CYS A 254 -0.14 -8.43 7.17
CA CYS A 254 -0.71 -9.19 8.29
C CYS A 254 0.33 -9.94 9.17
N PRO A 255 1.56 -10.33 8.75
CA PRO A 255 2.56 -10.85 9.68
C PRO A 255 3.07 -9.73 10.61
N GLN A 256 3.28 -8.52 10.09
CA GLN A 256 3.60 -7.35 10.91
C GLN A 256 2.47 -7.05 11.90
N LYS A 257 1.21 -7.07 11.47
CA LYS A 257 0.05 -6.93 12.41
C LYS A 257 0.03 -8.01 13.48
N SER A 258 0.41 -9.24 13.14
CA SER A 258 0.45 -10.36 14.10
C SER A 258 1.58 -10.18 15.12
N LYS A 259 2.78 -9.79 14.66
CA LYS A 259 3.91 -9.44 15.53
C LYS A 259 3.57 -8.27 16.47
N LEU A 260 2.91 -7.24 15.95
CA LEU A 260 2.44 -6.11 16.75
C LEU A 260 1.44 -6.56 17.81
N ALA A 261 0.40 -7.31 17.40
CA ALA A 261 -0.64 -7.79 18.31
C ALA A 261 -0.10 -8.65 19.45
N GLN A 262 0.87 -9.54 19.19
CA GLN A 262 1.50 -10.36 20.23
C GLN A 262 2.37 -9.55 21.20
N ALA A 263 2.96 -8.44 20.73
CA ALA A 263 3.83 -7.60 21.55
C ALA A 263 3.09 -6.46 22.26
N MET A 264 1.82 -6.20 21.89
CA MET A 264 0.98 -5.20 22.52
C MET A 264 0.71 -5.58 23.97
N LYS A 265 0.91 -4.63 24.88
CA LYS A 265 0.55 -4.78 26.29
C LYS A 265 -0.51 -3.75 26.67
N MET A 266 -1.59 -4.23 27.26
CA MET A 266 -2.62 -3.34 27.81
C MET A 266 -2.16 -2.77 29.14
N GLU A 267 -2.19 -1.46 29.26
CA GLU A 267 -1.92 -0.69 30.48
C GLU A 267 -3.19 0.10 30.84
N ASN A 268 -3.50 0.17 32.14
CA ASN A 268 -4.65 0.92 32.64
C ASN A 268 -4.14 2.14 33.39
N TYR A 269 -4.72 3.30 33.11
CA TYR A 269 -4.36 4.55 33.75
C TYR A 269 -5.58 5.20 34.40
N THR A 270 -5.39 5.82 35.55
CA THR A 270 -6.40 6.61 36.25
C THR A 270 -6.37 8.08 35.83
N ALA A 271 -7.47 8.80 36.03
CA ALA A 271 -7.54 10.22 35.69
C ALA A 271 -6.52 11.02 36.52
N GLY A 272 -5.77 11.90 35.87
CA GLY A 272 -4.68 12.68 36.43
C GLY A 272 -3.29 12.07 36.26
N GLU A 273 -3.18 10.81 35.82
CA GLU A 273 -1.89 10.20 35.49
C GLU A 273 -1.30 10.74 34.19
N VAL A 274 0.00 10.61 34.03
CA VAL A 274 0.75 11.02 32.84
C VAL A 274 1.39 9.78 32.23
N LEU A 275 1.25 9.62 30.91
CA LEU A 275 1.92 8.53 30.20
C LEU A 275 3.43 8.78 30.20
N PRO A 276 4.26 7.75 30.42
CA PRO A 276 5.71 7.91 30.48
C PRO A 276 6.28 8.26 29.10
N THR A 277 7.37 9.05 29.10
CA THR A 277 8.00 9.66 27.92
C THR A 277 9.49 9.35 27.78
N ASP A 278 9.98 8.31 28.45
CA ASP A 278 11.40 7.96 28.48
C ASP A 278 11.90 7.44 27.11
N GLU A 279 13.21 7.51 26.87
CA GLU A 279 13.87 7.19 25.57
C GLU A 279 13.67 5.74 25.05
N ASN A 280 13.02 4.87 25.82
CA ASN A 280 12.64 3.50 25.41
C ASN A 280 11.13 3.27 25.40
N ASP A 281 10.34 4.33 25.55
CA ASP A 281 8.89 4.26 25.55
C ASP A 281 8.40 4.19 24.12
N GLY A 282 8.00 2.97 23.75
CA GLY A 282 7.37 2.71 22.48
C GLY A 282 6.05 3.45 22.30
N LEU A 283 5.29 3.09 21.28
CA LEU A 283 4.07 3.81 20.94
C LEU A 283 2.91 3.44 21.86
N PHE A 284 2.17 4.44 22.32
CA PHE A 284 0.93 4.29 23.06
C PHE A 284 -0.27 4.47 22.12
N LEU A 285 -1.21 3.53 22.15
CA LEU A 285 -2.46 3.56 21.40
C LEU A 285 -3.64 3.57 22.37
N LEU A 286 -4.46 4.62 22.33
CA LEU A 286 -5.62 4.75 23.20
C LEU A 286 -6.73 3.80 22.77
N TYR A 287 -7.01 2.76 23.57
CA TYR A 287 -8.09 1.81 23.31
C TYR A 287 -9.44 2.35 23.76
N GLU A 288 -9.50 2.90 24.97
CA GLU A 288 -10.70 3.44 25.60
C GLU A 288 -10.32 4.58 26.54
N GLY A 289 -11.14 5.61 26.64
CA GLY A 289 -10.91 6.77 27.51
C GLY A 289 -10.61 8.04 26.72
N GLU A 290 -9.91 8.97 27.37
CA GLU A 290 -9.60 10.29 26.82
C GLU A 290 -8.28 10.79 27.43
N ILE A 291 -7.36 11.18 26.55
CA ILE A 291 -6.02 11.64 26.92
C ILE A 291 -5.77 13.00 26.25
N ALA A 292 -5.40 14.01 27.02
CA ALA A 292 -4.95 15.29 26.51
C ALA A 292 -3.46 15.25 26.18
N ILE A 293 -3.07 15.73 25.00
CA ILE A 293 -1.68 15.99 24.66
C ILE A 293 -1.40 17.47 24.92
N LEU A 294 -0.34 17.72 25.68
CA LEU A 294 0.09 19.05 26.07
C LEU A 294 1.49 19.35 25.53
N SER A 295 1.72 20.61 25.20
CA SER A 295 3.06 21.16 25.01
C SER A 295 3.18 22.47 25.79
N LYS A 296 4.25 22.64 26.57
CA LYS A 296 4.44 23.82 27.45
C LYS A 296 3.19 24.15 28.29
N ASN A 297 2.52 23.12 28.83
CA ASN A 297 1.27 23.20 29.61
C ASN A 297 0.01 23.69 28.84
N LYS A 298 0.06 23.85 27.52
CA LYS A 298 -1.11 24.12 26.67
C LYS A 298 -1.59 22.82 26.05
N ILE A 299 -2.88 22.53 26.17
CA ILE A 299 -3.51 21.39 25.48
C ILE A 299 -3.53 21.68 23.98
N ILE A 300 -2.96 20.78 23.19
CA ILE A 300 -2.89 20.89 21.72
C ILE A 300 -3.79 19.89 21.00
N GLU A 301 -4.11 18.76 21.63
CA GLU A 301 -4.96 17.72 21.05
C GLU A 301 -5.60 16.86 22.15
N TYR A 302 -6.83 16.40 21.93
CA TYR A 302 -7.43 15.33 22.73
C TYR A 302 -7.45 14.04 21.91
N LEU A 303 -6.83 12.99 22.42
CA LEU A 303 -6.88 11.66 21.83
C LEU A 303 -8.23 11.02 22.09
N LYS A 304 -8.80 10.48 21.02
CA LYS A 304 -9.96 9.59 21.05
C LYS A 304 -9.50 8.13 20.84
N PRO A 305 -10.35 7.13 21.10
CA PRO A 305 -10.04 5.73 20.78
C PRO A 305 -9.49 5.56 19.36
N GLY A 306 -8.39 4.83 19.22
CA GLY A 306 -7.62 4.70 17.98
C GLY A 306 -6.53 5.77 17.77
N GLY A 307 -6.50 6.82 18.60
CA GLY A 307 -5.45 7.83 18.66
C GLY A 307 -4.17 7.29 19.31
N PHE A 308 -3.07 8.03 19.15
CA PHE A 308 -1.75 7.60 19.61
C PHE A 308 -0.88 8.73 20.18
N PHE A 309 0.11 8.31 20.97
CA PHE A 309 1.16 9.14 21.58
C PHE A 309 2.49 8.38 21.59
N GLY A 310 3.61 9.10 21.71
CA GLY A 310 4.97 8.51 21.68
C GLY A 310 5.58 8.46 20.28
N GLU A 311 5.06 9.21 19.32
CA GLU A 311 5.68 9.34 17.99
C GLU A 311 7.04 10.03 18.05
N GLU A 312 7.23 10.91 19.02
CA GLU A 312 8.45 11.68 19.18
C GLU A 312 9.65 10.79 19.52
N SER A 313 9.50 9.84 20.44
CA SER A 313 10.57 8.90 20.80
C SER A 313 11.02 8.07 19.60
N ILE A 314 10.10 7.77 18.68
CA ILE A 314 10.36 6.97 17.46
C ILE A 314 11.06 7.79 16.37
N ILE A 315 10.73 9.08 16.26
CA ILE A 315 11.25 9.97 15.21
C ILE A 315 12.54 10.68 15.66
N ASN A 316 12.63 11.01 16.94
CA ASN A 316 13.62 11.93 17.51
C ASN A 316 14.04 11.45 18.92
N ASN A 317 15.15 10.72 19.00
CA ASN A 317 15.67 10.07 20.20
C ASN A 317 16.20 11.01 21.31
N SER A 318 15.81 12.29 21.38
CA SER A 318 16.57 13.27 22.20
C SER A 318 15.81 14.47 22.77
N ALA A 319 14.53 14.68 22.42
CA ALA A 319 13.73 15.74 23.02
C ALA A 319 12.33 15.21 23.31
N THR A 320 11.70 15.74 24.36
CA THR A 320 10.28 15.53 24.70
C THR A 320 9.56 16.87 24.60
N PHE A 321 8.90 17.14 23.46
CA PHE A 321 8.09 18.32 23.21
C PHE A 321 6.65 18.17 23.74
N PHE A 322 6.19 16.93 23.93
CA PHE A 322 4.80 16.62 24.27
C PHE A 322 4.68 15.77 25.54
N ASN A 323 3.65 16.03 26.33
CA ASN A 323 3.22 15.20 27.45
C ASN A 323 1.79 14.71 27.21
N ALA A 324 1.46 13.52 27.66
CA ALA A 324 0.11 12.95 27.54
C ALA A 324 -0.50 12.77 28.94
N HIS A 325 -1.52 13.56 29.25
CA HIS A 325 -2.25 13.54 30.52
C HIS A 325 -3.58 12.81 30.36
N VAL A 326 -3.87 11.91 31.30
CA VAL A 326 -5.07 11.08 31.29
C VAL A 326 -6.21 11.88 31.92
N GLU A 327 -7.18 12.30 31.12
CA GLU A 327 -8.32 13.12 31.58
C GLU A 327 -9.44 12.26 32.19
N LYS A 328 -9.61 11.05 31.64
CA LYS A 328 -10.58 10.04 32.11
C LYS A 328 -9.87 8.71 32.28
N PRO A 329 -10.33 7.81 33.17
CA PRO A 329 -9.78 6.45 33.27
C PRO A 329 -9.65 5.82 31.87
N SER A 330 -8.43 5.45 31.51
CA SER A 330 -8.08 5.11 30.14
C SER A 330 -7.37 3.77 30.07
N LYS A 331 -7.64 3.03 28.99
CA LYS A 331 -6.94 1.80 28.64
C LYS A 331 -6.10 2.06 27.40
N VAL A 332 -4.82 1.72 27.48
CA VAL A 332 -3.84 2.07 26.47
C VAL A 332 -3.04 0.82 26.10
N TYR A 333 -2.90 0.54 24.82
CA TYR A 333 -1.93 -0.44 24.35
C TYR A 333 -0.57 0.20 24.18
N ARG A 334 0.47 -0.44 24.71
CA ARG A 334 1.86 -0.08 24.47
C ARG A 334 2.49 -1.04 23.46
N ILE A 335 3.13 -0.48 22.44
CA ILE A 335 3.84 -1.22 21.37
C ILE A 335 5.32 -0.87 21.43
N PRO A 336 6.22 -1.86 21.53
CA PRO A 336 7.66 -1.60 21.51
C PRO A 336 8.15 -0.89 20.24
N GLU A 337 9.01 0.11 20.40
CA GLU A 337 9.54 0.93 19.31
C GLU A 337 10.20 0.10 18.19
N TYR A 338 10.99 -0.92 18.55
CA TYR A 338 11.74 -1.72 17.57
C TYR A 338 10.84 -2.42 16.54
N LEU A 339 9.57 -2.69 16.88
CA LEU A 339 8.59 -3.28 15.94
C LEU A 339 8.01 -2.26 14.96
N ILE A 340 8.13 -0.97 15.27
CA ILE A 340 7.57 0.13 14.50
C ILE A 340 8.60 0.70 13.51
N LYS A 341 9.89 0.66 13.88
CA LYS A 341 11.01 1.10 13.02
C LYS A 341 11.02 0.42 11.65
N ASP A 342 10.62 -0.86 11.60
CA ASP A 342 10.60 -1.66 10.37
C ASP A 342 9.31 -1.51 9.53
N ILE A 343 8.44 -0.54 9.86
CA ILE A 343 7.18 -0.31 9.14
C ILE A 343 7.20 1.09 8.51
N PRO A 344 7.75 1.25 7.28
CA PRO A 344 7.96 2.56 6.64
C PRO A 344 6.71 3.42 6.55
N ILE A 345 5.55 2.84 6.26
CA ILE A 345 4.31 3.63 6.18
C ILE A 345 3.88 4.20 7.53
N VAL A 346 4.10 3.45 8.62
CA VAL A 346 3.80 3.92 9.97
C VAL A 346 4.77 5.04 10.34
N GLN A 347 6.06 4.90 10.02
CA GLN A 347 7.06 5.96 10.20
C GLN A 347 6.65 7.28 9.54
N TRP A 348 6.18 7.24 8.28
CA TRP A 348 5.68 8.42 7.58
C TRP A 348 4.47 9.07 8.28
N LYS A 349 3.52 8.26 8.75
CA LYS A 349 2.32 8.73 9.48
C LYS A 349 2.67 9.35 10.83
N LEU A 350 3.62 8.75 11.55
CA LEU A 350 4.16 9.30 12.79
C LEU A 350 4.80 10.66 12.51
N LEU A 351 5.63 10.77 11.47
CA LEU A 351 6.27 12.03 11.08
C LEU A 351 5.27 13.13 10.72
N GLU A 352 4.21 12.78 9.99
CA GLU A 352 3.11 13.70 9.67
C GLU A 352 2.41 14.21 10.93
N ALA A 353 2.06 13.30 11.85
CA ALA A 353 1.44 13.67 13.12
C ALA A 353 2.34 14.54 13.99
N PHE A 354 3.64 14.20 14.08
CA PHE A 354 4.62 14.99 14.81
C PHE A 354 4.74 16.41 14.25
N LYS A 355 4.85 16.57 12.93
CA LYS A 355 4.90 17.88 12.28
C LYS A 355 3.64 18.70 12.52
N ARG A 356 2.46 18.08 12.42
CA ARG A 356 1.17 18.72 12.71
C ARG A 356 1.11 19.22 14.15
N ARG A 357 1.48 18.37 15.12
CA ARG A 357 1.50 18.74 16.55
C ARG A 357 2.50 19.85 16.83
N LYS A 358 3.70 19.79 16.25
CA LYS A 358 4.72 20.85 16.39
C LYS A 358 4.23 22.19 15.83
N GLY A 359 3.60 22.20 14.65
CA GLY A 359 3.01 23.40 14.08
C GLY A 359 1.89 24.02 14.94
N ALA A 360 1.17 23.21 15.74
CA ALA A 360 0.17 23.71 16.68
C ALA A 360 0.76 24.33 17.96
N VAL A 361 2.05 24.08 18.25
CA VAL A 361 2.79 24.69 19.37
C VAL A 361 3.35 26.05 19.00
N ASP A 362 3.73 26.23 17.73
CA ASP A 362 4.28 27.48 17.19
C ASP A 362 3.17 28.53 16.89
N LEU A 363 1.90 28.21 17.15
CA LEU A 363 0.69 29.06 17.09
C LEU A 363 0.15 29.35 18.50
#